data_AF-A0A8T6SFS4-F1
#
_entry.id   AF-A0A8T6SFS4-F1
#
_cell.length_a   1.000
_cell.length_b   1.000
_cell.length_c   1.000
_cell.angle_alpha   90.00
_cell.angle_beta   90.00
_cell.angle_gamma   90.00
#
_symmetry.space_group_name_H-M   'P 1'
#
loop_
_entity.id
_entity.type
_entity.pdbx_description
1 polymer ?
#
loop_
_entity_poly.entity_id
_entity_poly.type
_entity_poly.pdbx_seq_one_letter_code
_entity_poly.pdbx_strand_id
1 'polypeptide(L)'
;MDQRKVMSLGRSSLVISLPKHWTKLNELKKGDVVSLAIQRDRSLVVFPGTGRKEQAGEITLHIDPEEKNSVIARSIIACYLNGYRGIRLVSQEVFPVVQQKAIRRIVRILYMRIMESDAKSMHIVTLIDESKASVKSGIQRMHTVANSMCRDALNSLGNRDLTLAKTVYSLDDDVDHFSFFILRLLRRAALDPALANQLGLEPIDA
;
A
#
# COMPACT_ATOMS: atom_id res chain seq x y z
N MET A 1 -27.49 2.62 -17.39
CA MET A 1 -26.79 3.91 -17.43
C MET A 1 -27.82 5.02 -17.34
N ASP A 2 -27.62 5.99 -16.45
CA ASP A 2 -28.49 7.16 -16.29
C ASP A 2 -27.83 8.34 -17.00
N GLN A 3 -28.52 9.00 -17.94
CA GLN A 3 -27.97 10.09 -18.73
C GLN A 3 -28.39 11.44 -18.15
N ARG A 4 -27.44 12.35 -18.00
CA ARG A 4 -27.67 13.70 -17.47
C ARG A 4 -27.25 14.73 -18.50
N LYS A 5 -28.08 15.76 -18.67
CA LYS A 5 -27.79 16.86 -19.60
C LYS A 5 -26.86 17.87 -18.94
N VAL A 6 -25.89 18.36 -19.70
CA VAL A 6 -25.08 19.52 -19.32
C VAL A 6 -25.95 20.78 -19.46
N MET A 7 -26.00 21.60 -18.42
CA MET A 7 -26.80 22.82 -18.33
C MET A 7 -25.90 24.03 -18.12
N SER A 8 -26.31 25.20 -18.60
CA SER A 8 -25.61 26.46 -18.33
C SER A 8 -25.98 27.02 -16.96
N LEU A 9 -24.99 27.41 -16.16
CA LEU A 9 -25.17 28.20 -14.94
C LEU A 9 -24.42 29.53 -15.11
N GLY A 10 -25.16 30.59 -15.46
CA GLY A 10 -24.56 31.88 -15.81
C GLY A 10 -23.92 31.88 -17.21
N ARG A 11 -23.03 32.85 -17.47
CA ARG A 11 -22.42 33.04 -18.80
C ARG A 11 -21.22 32.13 -19.10
N SER A 12 -20.52 31.64 -18.08
CA SER A 12 -19.21 30.99 -18.24
C SER A 12 -19.09 29.61 -17.60
N SER A 13 -20.14 29.11 -16.95
CA SER A 13 -20.07 27.84 -16.22
C SER A 13 -21.11 26.84 -16.72
N LEU A 14 -20.69 25.58 -16.83
CA LEU A 14 -21.53 24.45 -17.14
C LEU A 14 -21.70 23.58 -15.89
N VAL A 15 -22.88 23.00 -15.73
CA VAL A 15 -23.23 22.14 -14.59
C VAL A 15 -23.94 20.88 -15.05
N ILE A 16 -23.78 19.81 -14.27
CA ILE A 16 -24.50 18.54 -14.42
C ILE A 16 -25.18 18.21 -13.09
N SER A 17 -26.38 17.64 -13.13
CA SER A 17 -27.05 17.20 -11.92
C SER A 17 -26.50 15.85 -11.44
N LEU A 18 -26.18 15.75 -10.16
CA LEU A 18 -25.76 14.49 -9.54
C LEU A 18 -26.99 13.58 -9.31
N PRO A 19 -26.88 12.25 -9.51
CA PRO A 19 -27.99 11.34 -9.25
C PRO A 19 -28.41 11.37 -7.78
N LYS A 20 -29.72 11.55 -7.51
CA LYS A 20 -30.27 11.62 -6.13
C LYS A 20 -29.92 10.40 -5.27
N HIS A 21 -29.89 9.22 -5.87
CA HIS A 21 -29.50 7.99 -5.18
C HIS A 21 -28.02 8.03 -4.74
N TRP A 22 -27.13 8.46 -5.62
CA TRP A 22 -25.70 8.60 -5.31
C TRP A 22 -25.45 9.67 -4.25
N THR A 23 -26.16 10.80 -4.29
CA THR A 23 -26.03 11.82 -3.25
C THR A 23 -26.50 11.31 -1.89
N LYS A 24 -27.57 10.50 -1.84
CA LYS A 24 -28.05 9.87 -0.59
C LYS A 24 -27.06 8.85 -0.04
N LEU A 25 -26.51 7.98 -0.90
CA LEU A 25 -25.51 6.98 -0.50
C LEU A 25 -24.26 7.60 0.12
N ASN A 26 -23.91 8.81 -0.30
CA ASN A 26 -22.74 9.54 0.19
C ASN A 26 -23.12 10.65 1.18
N GLU A 27 -24.36 10.68 1.67
CA GLU A 27 -24.87 11.64 2.66
C GLU A 27 -24.66 13.13 2.28
N LEU A 28 -24.55 13.43 0.98
CA LEU A 28 -24.25 14.75 0.47
C LEU A 28 -25.47 15.68 0.58
N LYS A 29 -25.24 16.87 1.12
CA LYS A 29 -26.20 17.96 1.28
C LYS A 29 -25.85 19.12 0.37
N LYS A 30 -26.82 20.02 0.18
CA LYS A 30 -26.60 21.26 -0.59
C LYS A 30 -25.49 22.07 0.08
N GLY A 31 -24.47 22.44 -0.67
CA GLY A 31 -23.31 23.19 -0.17
C GLY A 31 -22.09 22.30 0.07
N ASP A 32 -22.25 20.98 0.14
CA ASP A 32 -21.12 20.06 0.23
C ASP A 32 -20.31 20.06 -1.06
N VAL A 33 -18.99 19.94 -0.91
CA VAL A 33 -18.06 19.89 -2.02
C VAL A 33 -18.01 18.47 -2.56
N VAL A 34 -17.72 18.31 -3.85
CA VAL A 34 -17.34 17.05 -4.48
C VAL A 34 -16.00 17.23 -5.18
N SER A 35 -15.18 16.19 -5.20
CA SER A 35 -13.92 16.19 -5.94
C SER A 35 -14.15 15.58 -7.32
N LEU A 36 -13.44 16.09 -8.32
CA LEU A 36 -13.52 15.61 -9.69
C LEU A 36 -12.13 15.16 -10.13
N ALA A 37 -12.05 14.03 -10.82
CA ALA A 37 -10.85 13.63 -11.54
C ALA A 37 -11.20 13.28 -12.98
N ILE A 38 -10.33 13.67 -13.90
CA ILE A 38 -10.41 13.25 -15.30
C ILE A 38 -9.51 12.01 -15.42
N GLN A 39 -10.09 10.89 -15.83
CA GLN A 39 -9.34 9.67 -16.14
C GLN A 39 -8.65 9.78 -17.50
N ARG A 40 -7.75 8.84 -17.80
CA ARG A 40 -7.00 8.80 -19.06
C ARG A 40 -7.87 8.61 -20.30
N ASP A 41 -8.95 7.85 -20.17
CA ASP A 41 -9.98 7.65 -21.20
C ASP A 41 -10.88 8.88 -21.41
N ARG A 42 -10.59 9.99 -20.70
CA ARG A 42 -11.34 11.26 -20.67
C ARG A 42 -12.68 11.16 -19.95
N SER A 43 -12.98 10.06 -19.27
CA SER A 43 -14.13 9.99 -18.38
C SER A 43 -13.94 10.92 -17.17
N LEU A 44 -15.06 11.45 -16.67
CA LEU A 44 -15.09 12.31 -15.48
C LEU A 44 -15.60 11.49 -14.30
N VAL A 45 -14.76 11.34 -13.27
CA VAL A 45 -15.12 10.67 -12.02
C VAL A 45 -15.45 11.70 -10.96
N VAL A 46 -16.58 11.51 -10.30
CA VAL A 46 -17.03 12.35 -9.19
C VAL A 46 -16.85 11.57 -7.89
N PHE A 47 -16.18 12.19 -6.92
CA PHE A 47 -16.02 11.67 -5.57
C PHE A 47 -16.76 12.56 -4.56
N PRO A 48 -17.38 12.00 -3.52
CA PRO A 48 -17.90 12.81 -2.41
C PRO A 48 -16.75 13.60 -1.78
N GLY A 49 -16.91 14.91 -1.60
CA GLY A 49 -15.79 15.78 -1.24
C GLY A 49 -15.35 15.60 0.20
N THR A 50 -14.03 15.61 0.38
CA THR A 50 -13.26 15.64 1.65
C THR A 50 -13.58 14.60 2.73
N GLY A 51 -14.61 13.77 2.58
CA GLY A 51 -15.12 12.86 3.62
C GLY A 51 -14.66 11.41 3.54
N ARG A 52 -13.81 11.03 2.58
CA ARG A 52 -13.14 9.73 2.61
C ARG A 52 -11.67 9.82 2.20
N LYS A 53 -10.95 10.70 2.91
CA LYS A 53 -9.58 10.31 3.31
C LYS A 53 -9.71 9.23 4.39
N GLU A 54 -10.24 8.05 4.06
CA GLU A 54 -9.69 6.87 4.71
C GLU A 54 -8.31 6.66 4.06
N GLN A 55 -7.38 7.57 4.39
CA GLN A 55 -6.00 7.14 4.49
C GLN A 55 -6.09 5.96 5.45
N ALA A 56 -5.90 4.74 4.96
CA ALA A 56 -5.91 3.58 5.83
C ALA A 56 -4.98 3.92 7.01
N GLY A 57 -5.62 4.10 8.16
CA GLY A 57 -5.09 4.94 9.23
C GLY A 57 -4.02 4.24 10.04
N GLU A 58 -4.06 4.45 11.34
CA GLU A 58 -3.39 3.56 12.28
C GLU A 58 -4.31 2.38 12.61
N ILE A 59 -3.73 1.20 12.79
CA ILE A 59 -4.41 0.03 13.34
C ILE A 59 -3.64 -0.51 14.54
N THR A 60 -4.36 -0.97 15.57
CA THR A 60 -3.77 -1.62 16.73
C THR A 60 -3.97 -3.13 16.64
N LEU A 61 -2.88 -3.89 16.79
CA LEU A 61 -2.88 -5.34 16.91
C LEU A 61 -2.50 -5.72 18.34
N HIS A 62 -3.32 -6.55 18.97
CA HIS A 62 -3.01 -7.17 20.25
C HIS A 62 -2.29 -8.48 20.00
N ILE A 63 -1.06 -8.59 20.52
CA ILE A 63 -0.17 -9.72 20.31
C ILE A 63 -0.02 -10.47 21.63
N ASP A 64 -0.30 -11.76 21.60
CA ASP A 64 -0.10 -12.63 22.75
C ASP A 64 1.40 -13.02 22.87
N PRO A 65 1.99 -13.06 24.09
CA PRO A 65 3.37 -13.53 24.29
C PRO A 65 3.65 -14.94 23.75
N GLU A 66 2.64 -15.80 23.67
CA GLU A 66 2.73 -17.16 23.12
C GLU A 66 2.38 -17.20 21.62
N GLU A 67 1.97 -16.08 21.02
CA GLU A 67 1.62 -16.03 19.61
C GLU A 67 2.81 -16.40 18.73
N LYS A 68 2.56 -17.29 17.77
CA LYS A 68 3.60 -17.76 16.84
C LYS A 68 4.13 -16.59 16.01
N ASN A 69 5.44 -16.44 15.94
CA ASN A 69 6.13 -15.42 15.12
C ASN A 69 5.61 -15.31 13.68
N SER A 70 5.25 -16.44 13.07
CA SER A 70 4.75 -16.49 11.69
C SER A 70 3.31 -15.98 11.55
N VAL A 71 2.52 -15.97 12.63
CA VAL A 71 1.19 -15.35 12.66
C VAL A 71 1.36 -13.84 12.80
N ILE A 72 2.19 -13.38 13.74
CA ILE A 72 2.51 -11.95 13.93
C ILE A 72 3.01 -11.33 12.61
N ALA A 73 3.96 -11.98 11.94
CA ALA A 73 4.50 -11.50 10.67
C ALA A 73 3.41 -11.40 9.59
N ARG A 74 2.52 -12.39 9.47
CA ARG A 74 1.41 -12.37 8.51
C ARG A 74 0.40 -11.27 8.83
N SER A 75 0.10 -11.03 10.11
CA SER A 75 -0.80 -9.95 10.53
C SER A 75 -0.23 -8.58 10.13
N ILE A 76 1.07 -8.36 10.35
CA ILE A 76 1.75 -7.12 9.93
C ILE A 76 1.73 -6.97 8.41
N ILE A 77 2.05 -8.03 7.65
CA ILE A 77 1.96 -8.03 6.17
C ILE A 77 0.53 -7.71 5.72
N ALA A 78 -0.49 -8.32 6.33
CA ALA A 78 -1.88 -8.09 5.99
C ALA A 78 -2.28 -6.64 6.20
N CYS A 79 -1.94 -6.06 7.36
CA CYS A 79 -2.17 -4.63 7.63
C CYS A 79 -1.45 -3.75 6.61
N TYR A 80 -0.18 -4.04 6.31
CA TYR A 80 0.57 -3.31 5.30
C TYR A 80 -0.09 -3.39 3.91
N LEU A 81 -0.50 -4.57 3.47
CA LEU A 81 -1.13 -4.74 2.15
C LEU A 81 -2.54 -4.14 2.07
N ASN A 82 -3.24 -4.01 3.20
CA ASN A 82 -4.53 -3.33 3.31
C ASN A 82 -4.39 -1.79 3.37
N GLY A 83 -3.18 -1.27 3.23
CA GLY A 83 -2.94 0.16 3.06
C GLY A 83 -2.68 0.94 4.36
N TYR A 84 -2.75 0.31 5.54
CA TYR A 84 -2.53 1.00 6.81
C TYR A 84 -1.17 1.70 6.82
N ARG A 85 -1.16 2.98 7.23
CA ARG A 85 0.07 3.79 7.32
C ARG A 85 0.82 3.53 8.62
N GLY A 86 0.08 3.29 9.70
CA GLY A 86 0.61 2.97 11.02
C GLY A 86 0.06 1.65 11.54
N ILE A 87 0.91 0.87 12.20
CA ILE A 87 0.56 -0.38 12.87
C ILE A 87 1.12 -0.29 14.28
N ARG A 88 0.24 -0.25 15.28
CA ARG A 88 0.61 -0.31 16.69
C ARG A 88 0.47 -1.75 17.17
N LEU A 89 1.55 -2.34 17.66
CA LEU A 89 1.54 -3.64 18.30
C LEU A 89 1.49 -3.41 19.81
N VAL A 90 0.59 -4.09 20.51
CA VAL A 90 0.44 -4.01 21.96
C VAL A 90 0.34 -5.41 22.53
N SER A 91 1.09 -5.70 23.60
CA SER A 91 1.00 -6.94 24.37
C SER A 91 0.65 -6.63 25.82
N GLN A 92 -0.05 -7.56 26.48
CA GLN A 92 -0.31 -7.47 27.92
C GLN A 92 0.97 -7.67 28.74
N GLU A 93 1.93 -8.42 28.19
CA GLU A 93 3.23 -8.71 28.80
C GLU A 93 4.38 -8.20 27.92
N VAL A 94 5.62 -8.40 28.40
CA VAL A 94 6.80 -8.02 27.63
C VAL A 94 6.93 -8.92 26.40
N PHE A 95 7.19 -8.33 25.24
CA PHE A 95 7.46 -9.09 24.03
C PHE A 95 8.68 -10.00 24.21
N PRO A 96 8.56 -11.32 24.02
CA PRO A 96 9.70 -12.22 23.97
C PRO A 96 10.73 -11.77 22.93
N VAL A 97 12.02 -11.96 23.22
CA VAL A 97 13.12 -11.55 22.32
C VAL A 97 12.96 -12.14 20.92
N VAL A 98 12.43 -13.35 20.81
CA VAL A 98 12.19 -14.02 19.52
C VAL A 98 11.10 -13.31 18.71
N GLN A 99 10.01 -12.89 19.36
CA GLN A 99 8.95 -12.10 18.71
C GLN A 99 9.50 -10.73 18.28
N GLN A 100 10.25 -10.03 19.13
CA GLN A 100 10.85 -8.74 18.77
C GLN A 100 11.77 -8.86 17.54
N LYS A 101 12.59 -9.92 17.46
CA LYS A 101 13.42 -10.19 16.28
C LYS A 101 12.58 -10.47 15.04
N ALA A 102 11.51 -11.25 15.16
CA ALA A 102 10.62 -11.54 14.04
C ALA A 102 9.90 -10.28 13.53
N ILE A 103 9.39 -9.44 14.44
CA ILE A 103 8.76 -8.15 14.11
C ILE A 103 9.76 -7.25 13.39
N ARG A 104 10.97 -7.06 13.94
CA ARG A 104 12.00 -6.22 13.30
C ARG A 104 12.43 -6.74 11.92
N ARG A 105 12.45 -8.07 11.72
CA ARG A 105 12.73 -8.65 10.39
C ARG A 105 11.64 -8.26 9.39
N ILE A 106 10.37 -8.49 9.72
CA ILE A 106 9.29 -8.19 8.77
C ILE A 106 9.13 -6.69 8.52
N VAL A 107 9.31 -5.86 9.55
CA VAL A 107 9.30 -4.39 9.40
C VAL A 107 10.37 -3.92 8.42
N ARG A 108 11.56 -4.54 8.46
CA ARG A 108 12.65 -4.24 7.52
C ARG A 108 12.28 -4.64 6.09
N ILE A 109 11.77 -5.85 5.87
CA ILE A 109 11.35 -6.32 4.54
C ILE A 109 10.29 -5.39 3.94
N LEU A 110 9.34 -4.92 4.76
CA LEU A 110 8.28 -4.00 4.31
C LEU A 110 8.75 -2.54 4.15
N TYR A 111 10.03 -2.23 4.42
CA TYR A 111 10.59 -0.87 4.51
C TYR A 111 9.75 0.06 5.41
N MET A 112 9.14 -0.49 6.46
CA MET A 112 8.49 0.31 7.49
C MET A 112 9.51 0.71 8.56
N ARG A 113 9.18 1.74 9.36
CA ARG A 113 10.04 2.22 10.43
C ARG A 113 9.35 2.05 11.77
N ILE A 114 10.10 1.58 12.76
CA ILE A 114 9.66 1.58 14.15
C ILE A 114 9.93 2.98 14.70
N MET A 115 8.87 3.73 14.99
CA MET A 115 8.94 5.10 15.51
C MET A 115 9.05 5.10 17.03
N GLU A 116 8.33 4.19 17.68
CA GLU A 116 8.32 4.01 19.13
C GLU A 116 8.45 2.52 19.43
N SER A 117 9.22 2.17 20.45
CA SER A 117 9.33 0.81 20.94
C SER A 117 9.64 0.83 22.43
N ASP A 118 8.76 0.19 23.19
CA ASP A 118 9.00 -0.15 24.58
C ASP A 118 8.88 -1.68 24.76
N ALA A 119 8.87 -2.16 26.01
CA ALA A 119 8.84 -3.59 26.31
C ALA A 119 7.53 -4.28 25.91
N LYS A 120 6.41 -3.55 25.87
CA LYS A 120 5.04 -4.07 25.64
C LYS A 120 4.35 -3.45 24.42
N SER A 121 4.95 -2.45 23.78
CA SER A 121 4.38 -1.77 22.63
C SER A 121 5.40 -1.42 21.55
N MET A 122 4.97 -1.43 20.29
CA MET A 122 5.74 -0.96 19.14
C MET A 122 4.84 -0.18 18.19
N HIS A 123 5.30 0.99 17.72
CA HIS A 123 4.61 1.77 16.70
C HIS A 123 5.40 1.75 15.39
N ILE A 124 4.81 1.17 14.35
CA ILE A 124 5.44 0.92 13.05
C ILE A 124 4.75 1.76 11.99
N VAL A 125 5.49 2.52 11.18
CA VAL A 125 4.94 3.47 10.20
C VAL A 125 5.61 3.32 8.84
N THR A 126 4.82 3.40 7.76
CA THR A 126 5.37 3.60 6.40
C THR A 126 5.47 5.10 6.07
N LEU A 127 6.64 5.50 5.58
CA LEU A 127 6.93 6.88 5.17
C LEU A 127 6.87 7.08 3.66
N ILE A 128 6.47 6.05 2.91
CA ILE A 128 6.51 6.08 1.46
C ILE A 128 5.36 6.95 0.92
N ASP A 129 5.72 7.88 0.04
CA ASP A 129 4.77 8.63 -0.78
C ASP A 129 4.42 7.83 -2.02
N GLU A 130 3.33 7.07 -1.92
CA GLU A 130 2.87 6.17 -2.98
C GLU A 130 2.49 6.89 -4.28
N SER A 131 2.10 8.17 -4.22
CA SER A 131 1.74 8.95 -5.41
C SER A 131 2.91 9.19 -6.37
N LYS A 132 4.14 9.06 -5.88
CA LYS A 132 5.39 9.24 -6.64
C LYS A 132 6.02 7.92 -7.07
N ALA A 133 5.41 6.80 -6.72
CA ALA A 133 5.94 5.49 -7.04
C ALA A 133 5.72 5.14 -8.52
N SER A 134 6.59 4.28 -9.06
CA SER A 134 6.42 3.71 -10.39
C SER A 134 6.41 2.19 -10.31
N VAL A 135 5.26 1.59 -10.57
CA VAL A 135 5.09 0.12 -10.59
C VAL A 135 6.01 -0.50 -11.63
N LYS A 136 6.06 0.06 -12.85
CA LYS A 136 6.92 -0.42 -13.93
C LYS A 136 8.40 -0.43 -13.53
N SER A 137 8.90 0.67 -12.96
CA SER A 137 10.29 0.75 -12.52
C SER A 137 10.58 -0.24 -11.39
N GLY A 138 9.63 -0.46 -10.48
CA GLY A 138 9.73 -1.49 -9.44
C GLY A 138 9.90 -2.89 -10.02
N ILE A 139 9.05 -3.28 -10.98
CA ILE A 139 9.14 -4.58 -11.66
C ILE A 139 10.47 -4.74 -12.40
N GLN A 140 10.91 -3.71 -13.11
CA GLN A 140 12.20 -3.74 -13.82
C GLN A 140 13.38 -3.92 -12.85
N ARG A 141 13.35 -3.26 -11.68
CA ARG A 141 14.35 -3.45 -10.64
C ARG A 141 14.34 -4.86 -10.07
N MET A 142 13.17 -5.41 -9.75
CA MET A 142 13.05 -6.81 -9.30
C MET A 142 13.67 -7.77 -10.31
N HIS A 143 13.36 -7.60 -11.60
CA HIS A 143 13.92 -8.44 -12.65
C HIS A 143 15.46 -8.39 -12.68
N THR A 144 16.05 -7.19 -12.63
CA THR A 144 17.50 -7.01 -12.64
C THR A 144 18.16 -7.68 -11.42
N VAL A 145 17.59 -7.48 -10.22
CA VAL A 145 18.12 -8.08 -8.98
C VAL A 145 18.00 -9.60 -9.03
N ALA A 146 16.82 -10.14 -9.35
CA ALA A 146 16.58 -11.57 -9.43
C ALA A 146 17.46 -12.25 -10.48
N ASN A 147 17.66 -11.62 -11.64
CA ASN A 147 18.57 -12.15 -12.67
C ASN A 147 20.03 -12.17 -12.18
N SER A 148 20.47 -11.15 -11.44
CA SER A 148 21.78 -11.17 -10.78
C SER A 148 21.88 -12.30 -9.77
N MET A 149 20.87 -12.46 -8.90
CA MET A 149 20.81 -13.53 -7.92
C MET A 149 20.94 -14.92 -8.55
N CYS A 150 20.24 -15.18 -9.66
CA CYS A 150 20.34 -16.46 -10.37
C CYS A 150 21.76 -16.74 -10.87
N ARG A 151 22.41 -15.75 -11.50
CA ARG A 151 23.79 -15.88 -11.98
C ARG A 151 24.76 -16.09 -10.82
N ASP A 152 24.62 -15.29 -9.77
CA ASP A 152 25.54 -15.28 -8.63
C ASP A 152 25.37 -16.55 -7.78
N ALA A 153 24.16 -17.12 -7.72
CA ALA A 153 23.91 -18.42 -7.11
C ALA A 153 24.69 -19.55 -7.82
N LEU A 154 24.62 -19.61 -9.15
CA LEU A 154 25.34 -20.61 -9.94
C LEU A 154 26.86 -20.46 -9.79
N ASN A 155 27.35 -19.22 -9.82
CA ASN A 155 28.77 -18.92 -9.60
C ASN A 155 29.23 -19.33 -8.20
N SER A 156 28.42 -19.05 -7.17
CA SER A 156 28.74 -19.42 -5.79
C SER A 156 28.84 -20.92 -5.61
N LEU A 157 27.97 -21.69 -6.28
CA LEU A 157 27.98 -23.15 -6.24
C LEU A 157 29.21 -23.70 -6.96
N GLY A 158 29.49 -23.22 -8.18
CA GLY A 158 30.64 -23.66 -8.97
C GLY A 158 31.98 -23.40 -8.29
N ASN A 159 32.11 -22.26 -7.63
CA ASN A 159 33.34 -21.83 -6.97
C ASN A 159 33.40 -22.17 -5.47
N ARG A 160 32.34 -22.77 -4.91
CA ARG A 160 32.17 -23.01 -3.46
C ARG A 160 32.33 -21.73 -2.62
N ASP A 161 31.87 -20.60 -3.15
CA ASP A 161 31.96 -19.30 -2.49
C ASP A 161 30.75 -19.07 -1.56
N LEU A 162 30.95 -19.38 -0.27
CA LEU A 162 29.92 -19.19 0.75
C LEU A 162 29.57 -17.71 0.99
N THR A 163 30.51 -16.79 0.73
CA THR A 163 30.27 -15.35 0.91
C THR A 163 29.28 -14.86 -0.13
N LEU A 164 29.51 -15.22 -1.39
CA LEU A 164 28.60 -14.90 -2.49
C LEU A 164 27.21 -15.52 -2.27
N ALA A 165 27.15 -16.77 -1.81
CA ALA A 165 25.87 -17.43 -1.49
C ALA A 165 25.07 -16.68 -0.41
N LYS A 166 25.74 -16.18 0.64
CA LYS A 166 25.10 -15.35 1.67
C LYS A 166 24.63 -13.99 1.14
N THR A 167 25.39 -13.38 0.24
CA THR A 167 24.97 -12.15 -0.44
C THR A 167 23.71 -12.38 -1.26
N VAL A 168 23.64 -13.47 -2.04
CA VAL A 168 22.43 -13.84 -2.78
C VAL A 168 21.24 -14.02 -1.84
N TYR A 169 21.42 -14.71 -0.71
CA TYR A 169 20.35 -14.87 0.28
C TYR A 169 19.84 -13.52 0.82
N SER A 170 20.72 -12.53 1.04
CA SER A 170 20.28 -11.20 1.50
C SER A 170 19.55 -10.38 0.45
N LEU A 171 19.83 -10.59 -0.84
CA LEU A 171 19.15 -9.89 -1.94
C LEU A 171 17.69 -10.35 -2.11
N ASP A 172 17.34 -11.53 -1.59
CA ASP A 172 15.96 -12.02 -1.56
C ASP A 172 15.03 -11.07 -0.80
N ASP A 173 15.47 -10.56 0.35
CA ASP A 173 14.72 -9.57 1.14
C ASP A 173 14.46 -8.27 0.34
N ASP A 174 15.37 -7.88 -0.58
CA ASP A 174 15.19 -6.70 -1.45
C ASP A 174 14.13 -6.95 -2.54
N VAL A 175 14.09 -8.16 -3.10
CA VAL A 175 13.05 -8.56 -4.06
C VAL A 175 11.70 -8.64 -3.37
N ASP A 176 11.64 -9.22 -2.18
CA ASP A 176 10.45 -9.27 -1.34
C ASP A 176 9.93 -7.87 -1.02
N HIS A 177 10.82 -6.93 -0.68
CA HIS A 177 10.44 -5.54 -0.45
C HIS A 177 9.68 -4.95 -1.65
N PHE A 178 10.24 -5.05 -2.86
CA PHE A 178 9.59 -4.54 -4.06
C PHE A 178 8.27 -5.27 -4.33
N SER A 179 8.20 -6.58 -4.12
CA SER A 179 7.00 -7.36 -4.40
C SER A 179 5.84 -6.95 -3.48
N PHE A 180 6.07 -6.81 -2.17
CA PHE A 180 5.08 -6.34 -1.22
C PHE A 180 4.66 -4.90 -1.51
N PHE A 181 5.61 -4.02 -1.84
CA PHE A 181 5.31 -2.63 -2.16
C PHE A 181 4.45 -2.50 -3.41
N ILE A 182 4.78 -3.22 -4.49
CA ILE A 182 3.98 -3.24 -5.71
C ILE A 182 2.58 -3.79 -5.42
N LEU A 183 2.46 -4.90 -4.67
CA LEU A 183 1.16 -5.47 -4.33
C LEU A 183 0.30 -4.49 -3.53
N ARG A 184 0.90 -3.76 -2.58
CA ARG A 184 0.22 -2.69 -1.84
C ARG A 184 -0.27 -1.59 -2.77
N LEU A 185 0.57 -1.11 -3.69
CA LEU A 185 0.17 -0.08 -4.67
C LEU A 185 -0.99 -0.54 -5.54
N LEU A 186 -0.95 -1.78 -6.05
CA LEU A 186 -2.00 -2.34 -6.89
C LEU A 186 -3.33 -2.48 -6.13
N ARG A 187 -3.30 -3.00 -4.89
CA ARG A 187 -4.50 -3.10 -4.04
C ARG A 187 -5.10 -1.73 -3.74
N ARG A 188 -4.26 -0.74 -3.45
CA ARG A 188 -4.73 0.63 -3.19
C ARG A 188 -5.26 1.29 -4.45
N ALA A 189 -4.60 1.15 -5.59
CA ALA A 189 -5.08 1.65 -6.87
C ALA A 189 -6.44 1.05 -7.27
N ALA A 190 -6.68 -0.23 -6.94
CA ALA A 190 -7.97 -0.87 -7.18
C ALA A 190 -9.13 -0.25 -6.38
N LEU A 191 -8.84 0.36 -5.22
CA LEU A 191 -9.83 1.01 -4.35
C LEU A 191 -9.86 2.53 -4.50
N ASP A 192 -8.77 3.14 -4.98
CA ASP A 192 -8.58 4.58 -5.15
C ASP A 192 -8.25 4.91 -6.62
N PRO A 193 -9.26 5.28 -7.43
CA PRO A 193 -9.05 5.65 -8.82
C PRO A 193 -8.15 6.88 -9.03
N ALA A 194 -8.08 7.79 -8.04
CA ALA A 194 -7.19 8.94 -8.14
C ALA A 194 -5.72 8.50 -8.03
N LEU A 195 -5.42 7.57 -7.11
CA LEU A 195 -4.10 6.95 -7.02
C LEU A 195 -3.80 6.11 -8.27
N ALA A 196 -4.76 5.35 -8.79
CA ALA A 196 -4.57 4.58 -10.03
C ALA A 196 -4.14 5.49 -11.20
N ASN A 197 -4.80 6.63 -11.38
CA ASN A 197 -4.43 7.62 -12.39
C ASN A 197 -3.01 8.18 -12.18
N GLN A 198 -2.63 8.49 -10.93
CA GLN A 198 -1.28 8.98 -10.59
C GLN A 198 -0.20 7.94 -10.90
N LEU A 199 -0.46 6.67 -10.58
CA LEU A 199 0.43 5.55 -10.88
C LEU A 199 0.42 5.15 -12.36
N GLY A 200 -0.56 5.65 -13.10
CA GLY A 200 -0.73 5.37 -14.50
C GLY A 200 -1.23 3.97 -14.81
N LEU A 201 -2.07 3.43 -13.92
CA LEU A 201 -2.66 2.11 -14.01
C LEU A 201 -4.11 2.22 -14.48
N GLU A 202 -4.50 1.30 -15.35
CA GLU A 202 -5.86 1.17 -15.86
C GLU A 202 -6.41 -0.21 -15.46
N PRO A 203 -7.70 -0.31 -15.10
CA PRO A 203 -8.35 -1.61 -14.95
C PRO A 203 -8.20 -2.40 -16.25
N ILE A 204 -8.00 -3.72 -16.14
CA ILE A 204 -8.11 -4.59 -17.31
C ILE A 204 -9.57 -4.52 -17.78
N ASP A 205 -9.77 -4.22 -19.06
CA ASP A 205 -11.08 -3.99 -19.71
C ASP A 205 -12.21 -4.86 -19.12
N ALA A 206 -13.33 -4.21 -18.76
CA ALA A 206 -14.57 -4.86 -18.31
C ALA A 206 -15.59 -4.93 -19.43
#